data_AF-A0A7D9LV98-F1
#
_entry.id   AF-A0A7D9LV98-F1
#
_cell.length_a   1.000
_cell.length_b   1.000
_cell.length_c   1.000
_cell.angle_alpha   90.00
_cell.angle_beta   90.00
_cell.angle_gamma   90.00
#
_symmetry.space_group_name_H-M   'P 1'
#
loop_
_entity.id
_entity.type
_entity.pdbx_description
1 polymer ?
#
loop_
_entity_poly.entity_id
_entity_poly.type
_entity_poly.pdbx_seq_one_letter_code
_entity_poly.pdbx_strand_id
1 'polypeptide(L)'
;MRSNISISMWNINGLHSKVLGDKSKNEDFINQIKTNDFIFLTETWSNTTIYVPGFKAISNVIPPKLNHSGRLSGGITLLFNAKFEAYVTVLKNSKHFLWCKISKEILKSENDFYLCGIYIPPETSKYFDSETFDKLEEEMITFSGKGDVILIGDFNARTGKLGDFISTDGNKHIQNLVQDDSYQTKRENFDNTVNSHGKHLLEICKNCDLRILNGRTKGDSLGKTTFHSKNGISTIDYVVLPFG
;
A
#
# COMPACT_ATOMS: atom_id res chain seq x y z
N MET A 1 -11.18 26.42 -0.82
CA MET A 1 -10.03 25.62 -1.29
C MET A 1 -10.20 24.21 -0.77
N ARG A 2 -10.34 23.22 -1.65
CA ARG A 2 -10.15 21.81 -1.25
C ARG A 2 -8.66 21.64 -1.00
N SER A 3 -8.30 21.26 0.22
CA SER A 3 -6.97 20.77 0.56
C SER A 3 -6.77 19.46 -0.18
N ASN A 4 -5.76 19.37 -1.04
CA ASN A 4 -5.32 18.09 -1.57
C ASN A 4 -4.36 17.48 -0.55
N ILE A 5 -4.45 16.16 -0.33
CA ILE A 5 -3.49 15.40 0.47
C ILE A 5 -2.70 14.50 -0.47
N SER A 6 -1.39 14.41 -0.24
CA SER A 6 -0.50 13.48 -0.92
C SER A 6 -0.17 12.27 -0.04
N ILE A 7 -0.44 11.07 -0.56
CA ILE A 7 -0.14 9.79 0.09
C ILE A 7 0.78 8.99 -0.84
N SER A 8 1.90 8.51 -0.30
CA SER A 8 2.88 7.73 -1.05
C SER A 8 3.36 6.52 -0.26
N MET A 9 4.07 5.64 -0.97
CA MET A 9 4.77 4.53 -0.36
C MET A 9 6.12 4.34 -1.07
N TRP A 10 7.12 3.91 -0.29
CA TRP A 10 8.44 3.58 -0.81
C TRP A 10 9.01 2.37 -0.06
N ASN A 11 9.24 1.27 -0.77
CA ASN A 11 10.14 0.21 -0.28
C ASN A 11 11.57 0.75 -0.29
N ILE A 12 12.11 1.03 0.90
CA ILE A 12 13.42 1.67 1.02
C ILE A 12 14.56 0.67 1.05
N ASN A 13 14.31 -0.64 1.10
CA ASN A 13 15.35 -1.68 1.12
C ASN A 13 16.45 -1.40 2.17
N GLY A 14 16.01 -1.27 3.42
CA GLY A 14 16.79 -0.95 4.60
C GLY A 14 17.02 0.55 4.81
N LEU A 15 16.77 1.04 6.02
CA LEU A 15 17.12 2.41 6.43
C LEU A 15 18.63 2.68 6.31
N HIS A 16 19.43 1.66 6.57
CA HIS A 16 20.89 1.72 6.44
C HIS A 16 21.35 1.02 5.16
N SER A 17 22.19 1.69 4.37
CA SER A 17 22.81 1.12 3.18
C SER A 17 24.33 1.26 3.22
N LYS A 18 25.03 0.43 2.44
CA LYS A 18 26.49 0.53 2.32
C LYS A 18 26.96 1.82 1.65
N VAL A 19 26.12 2.41 0.79
CA VAL A 19 26.46 3.58 -0.02
C VAL A 19 26.12 4.89 0.70
N LEU A 20 24.90 4.99 1.24
CA LEU A 20 24.40 6.22 1.86
C LEU A 20 24.54 6.24 3.38
N GLY A 21 24.99 5.15 4.01
CA GLY A 21 24.93 5.01 5.46
C GLY A 21 23.47 5.04 5.94
N ASP A 22 23.18 5.87 6.93
CA ASP A 22 21.83 6.13 7.43
C ASP A 22 21.07 7.07 6.48
N LYS A 23 20.10 6.53 5.74
CA LYS A 23 19.31 7.28 4.76
C LYS A 23 18.54 8.43 5.39
N SER A 24 18.16 8.35 6.68
CA SER A 24 17.44 9.45 7.35
C SER A 24 18.26 10.73 7.49
N LYS A 25 19.58 10.64 7.29
CA LYS A 25 20.50 11.78 7.32
C LYS A 25 20.88 12.29 5.94
N ASN A 26 20.43 11.62 4.87
CA ASN A 26 20.71 12.01 3.51
C ASN A 26 19.69 13.07 3.03
N GLU A 27 20.18 14.17 2.46
CA GLU A 27 19.33 15.30 2.05
C GLU A 27 18.34 14.90 0.95
N ASP A 28 18.75 14.12 -0.04
CA ASP A 28 17.85 13.68 -1.12
C ASP A 28 16.71 12.82 -0.58
N PHE A 29 17.02 11.88 0.32
CA PHE A 29 16.02 11.06 1.00
C PHE A 29 15.01 11.91 1.78
N ILE A 30 15.50 12.88 2.56
CA ILE A 30 14.65 13.82 3.31
C ILE A 30 13.78 14.66 2.36
N ASN A 31 14.36 15.16 1.27
CA ASN A 31 13.67 15.99 0.29
C ASN A 31 12.54 15.20 -0.39
N GLN A 32 12.76 13.94 -0.74
CA GLN A 32 11.71 13.07 -1.28
C GLN A 32 10.58 12.80 -0.27
N ILE A 33 10.89 12.65 1.02
CA ILE A 33 9.84 12.50 2.04
C ILE A 33 9.01 13.78 2.16
N LYS A 34 9.67 14.95 2.13
CA LYS A 34 9.03 16.26 2.30
C LYS A 34 8.07 16.64 1.18
N THR A 35 8.07 15.96 0.03
CA THR A 35 7.07 16.18 -1.02
C THR A 35 5.70 15.57 -0.70
N ASN A 36 5.60 14.80 0.40
CA ASN A 36 4.41 14.05 0.76
C ASN A 36 3.81 14.53 2.08
N ASP A 37 2.50 14.45 2.22
CA ASP A 37 1.80 14.67 3.48
C ASP A 37 1.85 13.41 4.35
N PHE A 38 1.72 12.23 3.72
CA PHE A 38 1.80 10.90 4.31
C PHE A 38 2.66 10.00 3.42
N ILE A 39 3.62 9.28 4.01
CA ILE A 39 4.43 8.31 3.29
C ILE A 39 4.67 7.05 4.13
N PHE A 40 4.37 5.89 3.57
CA PHE A 40 4.81 4.61 4.13
C PHE A 40 6.18 4.24 3.61
N LEU A 41 7.08 3.89 4.52
CA LEU A 41 8.36 3.28 4.20
C LEU A 41 8.28 1.80 4.57
N THR A 42 8.53 0.92 3.60
CA THR A 42 8.59 -0.53 3.84
C THR A 42 10.02 -1.03 3.76
N GLU A 43 10.27 -2.21 4.33
CA GLU A 43 11.61 -2.78 4.49
C GLU A 43 12.57 -1.85 5.22
N THR A 44 12.10 -1.21 6.29
CA THR A 44 12.94 -0.29 7.07
C THR A 44 14.09 -1.00 7.77
N TRP A 45 13.91 -2.29 8.11
CA TRP A 45 14.91 -3.14 8.77
C TRP A 45 15.51 -2.49 10.03
N SER A 46 14.71 -1.72 10.76
CA SER A 46 15.16 -1.03 11.97
C SER A 46 14.09 -1.05 13.05
N ASN A 47 14.54 -1.18 14.30
CA ASN A 47 13.74 -0.95 15.50
C ASN A 47 13.89 0.49 16.03
N THR A 48 14.71 1.31 15.37
CA THR A 48 14.86 2.72 15.69
C THR A 48 13.79 3.53 14.97
N THR A 49 13.16 4.45 15.67
CA THR A 49 12.25 5.43 15.06
C THR A 49 13.02 6.29 14.04
N ILE A 50 12.50 6.37 12.83
CA ILE A 50 13.04 7.24 11.77
C ILE A 50 12.74 8.69 12.14
N TYR A 51 13.75 9.56 12.10
CA TYR A 51 13.59 10.98 12.33
C TYR A 51 13.70 11.75 11.02
N VAL A 52 12.67 12.55 10.71
CA VAL A 52 12.68 13.50 9.60
C VAL A 52 12.12 14.84 10.11
N PRO A 53 12.83 15.97 9.96
CA PRO A 53 12.36 17.27 10.45
C PRO A 53 10.99 17.65 9.88
N GLY A 54 10.05 17.97 10.77
CA GLY A 54 8.67 18.35 10.43
C GLY A 54 7.72 17.17 10.25
N PHE A 55 8.17 15.93 10.47
CA PHE A 55 7.36 14.73 10.35
C PHE A 55 7.27 13.97 11.68
N LYS A 56 6.17 13.27 11.88
CA LYS A 56 5.96 12.28 12.92
C LYS A 56 6.10 10.90 12.33
N ALA A 57 6.61 9.95 13.12
CA ALA A 57 6.88 8.60 12.69
C ALA A 57 6.13 7.60 13.56
N ILE A 58 5.40 6.67 12.93
CA ILE A 58 4.78 5.52 13.57
C ILE A 58 5.36 4.28 12.88
N SER A 59 6.02 3.41 13.64
CA SER A 59 6.62 2.19 13.09
C SER A 59 5.98 0.96 13.71
N ASN A 60 5.87 -0.11 12.93
CA ASN A 60 5.63 -1.41 13.52
C ASN A 60 6.88 -1.95 14.21
N VAL A 61 6.67 -2.82 15.19
CA VAL A 61 7.76 -3.49 15.88
C VAL A 61 8.22 -4.66 15.01
N ILE A 62 9.49 -4.65 14.60
CA ILE A 62 10.06 -5.80 13.90
C ILE A 62 10.44 -6.84 14.97
N PRO A 63 9.96 -8.09 14.85
CA PRO A 63 10.33 -9.13 15.78
C PRO A 63 11.85 -9.35 15.78
N PRO A 64 12.44 -9.72 16.93
CA PRO A 64 13.85 -10.02 17.00
C PRO A 64 14.23 -11.14 16.02
N LYS A 65 15.48 -11.13 15.58
CA LYS A 65 15.98 -12.08 14.58
C LYS A 65 15.74 -13.51 15.06
N LEU A 66 15.26 -14.37 14.15
CA LEU A 66 15.16 -15.81 14.42
C LEU A 66 16.53 -16.46 14.65
N ASN A 67 17.60 -15.88 14.08
CA ASN A 67 18.99 -16.30 14.25
C ASN A 67 19.86 -15.15 14.76
N HIS A 68 20.87 -15.42 15.59
CA HIS A 68 21.81 -14.41 16.12
C HIS A 68 22.66 -13.71 15.03
N SER A 69 22.69 -14.24 13.80
CA SER A 69 23.41 -13.70 12.65
C SER A 69 22.45 -13.15 11.58
N GLY A 70 22.81 -12.03 10.93
CA GLY A 70 22.06 -11.45 9.80
C GLY A 70 21.53 -10.04 10.06
N ARG A 71 20.82 -9.45 9.10
CA ARG A 71 20.15 -8.14 9.25
C ARG A 71 18.72 -8.32 9.77
N LEU A 72 18.15 -7.29 10.37
CA LEU A 72 16.68 -7.25 10.55
C LEU A 72 16.01 -7.27 9.17
N SER A 73 14.76 -7.73 9.11
CA SER A 73 13.99 -7.84 7.86
C SER A 73 12.54 -7.40 8.06
N GLY A 74 11.94 -6.83 7.02
CA GLY A 74 10.60 -6.24 7.06
C GLY A 74 10.57 -4.85 7.71
N GLY A 75 9.45 -4.51 8.34
CA GLY A 75 9.24 -3.20 8.92
C GLY A 75 8.44 -2.27 8.02
N ILE A 76 7.50 -1.57 8.65
CA ILE A 76 6.62 -0.57 8.04
C ILE A 76 6.69 0.66 8.95
N THR A 77 7.00 1.81 8.37
CA THR A 77 6.96 3.10 9.06
C THR A 77 6.07 4.06 8.29
N LEU A 78 5.02 4.57 8.93
CA LEU A 78 4.30 5.74 8.45
C LEU A 78 5.02 7.01 8.93
N LEU A 79 5.45 7.83 7.99
CA LEU A 79 5.85 9.21 8.23
C LEU A 79 4.72 10.13 7.76
N PHE A 80 4.35 11.11 8.56
CA PHE A 80 3.36 12.11 8.15
C PHE A 80 3.71 13.48 8.69
N ASN A 81 3.28 14.52 7.97
CA ASN A 81 3.57 15.91 8.35
C ASN A 81 3.00 16.22 9.74
N ALA A 82 3.83 16.74 10.64
CA ALA A 82 3.46 16.98 12.04
C ALA A 82 2.25 17.91 12.20
N LYS A 83 1.94 18.76 11.21
CA LYS A 83 0.73 19.59 11.18
C LYS A 83 -0.58 18.76 11.25
N PHE A 84 -0.52 17.48 10.89
CA PHE A 84 -1.68 16.57 10.92
C PHE A 84 -1.77 15.71 12.18
N GLU A 85 -0.89 15.88 13.17
CA GLU A 85 -0.85 15.04 14.38
C GLU A 85 -2.20 14.96 15.10
N ALA A 86 -2.93 16.07 15.20
CA ALA A 86 -4.25 16.09 15.84
C ALA A 86 -5.33 15.28 15.09
N TYR A 87 -5.08 14.90 13.83
CA TYR A 87 -6.05 14.29 12.94
C TYR A 87 -5.73 12.83 12.61
N VAL A 88 -4.63 12.28 13.13
CA VAL A 88 -4.17 10.91 12.86
C VAL A 88 -4.31 10.05 14.11
N THR A 89 -4.97 8.90 13.98
CA THR A 89 -5.09 7.91 15.06
C THR A 89 -4.57 6.57 14.60
N VAL A 90 -3.62 5.97 15.33
CA VAL A 90 -3.17 4.60 15.06
C VAL A 90 -4.25 3.62 15.52
N LEU A 91 -4.72 2.76 14.62
CA LEU A 91 -5.80 1.81 14.91
C LEU A 91 -5.26 0.42 15.21
N LYS A 92 -4.41 -0.10 14.32
CA LYS A 92 -3.82 -1.44 14.43
C LYS A 92 -2.39 -1.39 13.90
N ASN A 93 -1.49 -2.02 14.64
CA ASN A 93 -0.08 -2.06 14.31
C ASN A 93 0.40 -3.52 14.37
N SER A 94 0.47 -4.16 13.21
CA SER A 94 0.85 -5.56 13.06
C SER A 94 2.13 -5.70 12.25
N LYS A 95 2.60 -6.94 12.10
CA LYS A 95 3.83 -7.25 11.36
C LYS A 95 3.73 -6.87 9.87
N HIS A 96 2.55 -7.05 9.26
CA HIS A 96 2.33 -6.88 7.82
C HIS A 96 1.45 -5.69 7.47
N PHE A 97 0.72 -5.13 8.46
CA PHE A 97 -0.24 -4.06 8.29
C PHE A 97 -0.05 -2.97 9.34
N LEU A 98 -0.06 -1.71 8.91
CA LEU A 98 -0.08 -0.54 9.78
C LEU A 98 -1.28 0.34 9.42
N TRP A 99 -2.32 0.25 10.25
CA TRP A 99 -3.56 0.98 10.07
C TRP A 99 -3.58 2.28 10.86
N CYS A 100 -3.97 3.34 10.17
CA CYS A 100 -4.28 4.62 10.79
C CYS A 100 -5.61 5.17 10.27
N LYS A 101 -6.31 5.88 11.15
CA LYS A 101 -7.44 6.72 10.82
C LYS A 101 -6.93 8.13 10.53
N ILE A 102 -7.38 8.71 9.44
CA ILE A 102 -7.21 10.12 9.11
C ILE A 102 -8.58 10.77 9.21
N SER A 103 -8.68 11.79 10.08
CA SER A 103 -9.94 12.50 10.31
C SER A 103 -10.44 13.16 9.03
N LYS A 104 -11.74 13.04 8.78
CA LYS A 104 -12.47 13.72 7.71
C LYS A 104 -12.30 15.24 7.72
N GLU A 105 -11.98 15.80 8.88
CA GLU A 105 -11.75 17.24 9.05
C GLU A 105 -10.60 17.77 8.19
N ILE A 106 -9.59 16.95 7.86
CA ILE A 106 -8.46 17.39 7.01
C ILE A 106 -8.91 17.70 5.59
N LEU A 107 -9.80 16.86 5.03
CA LEU A 107 -10.29 16.96 3.65
C LEU A 107 -11.69 17.58 3.55
N LYS A 108 -12.35 17.83 4.69
CA LYS A 108 -13.78 18.19 4.75
C LYS A 108 -14.64 17.19 3.99
N SER A 109 -14.32 15.90 4.14
CA SER A 109 -15.08 14.78 3.58
C SER A 109 -16.25 14.39 4.49
N GLU A 110 -17.14 13.54 3.98
CA GLU A 110 -18.24 12.97 4.76
C GLU A 110 -17.74 11.94 5.77
N ASN A 111 -16.79 11.11 5.33
CA ASN A 111 -16.23 9.97 6.06
C ASN A 111 -14.78 10.21 6.47
N ASP A 112 -14.39 9.59 7.60
CA ASP A 112 -12.98 9.42 7.95
C ASP A 112 -12.32 8.47 6.95
N PHE A 113 -11.00 8.62 6.75
CA PHE A 113 -10.23 7.71 5.91
C PHE A 113 -9.47 6.69 6.76
N TYR A 114 -9.46 5.44 6.33
CA TYR A 114 -8.77 4.32 6.96
C TYR A 114 -7.63 3.88 6.05
N LEU A 115 -6.42 4.31 6.38
CA LEU A 115 -5.23 4.12 5.57
C LEU A 115 -4.38 2.97 6.14
N CYS A 116 -4.11 1.96 5.31
CA CYS A 116 -3.31 0.80 5.64
C CYS A 116 -2.01 0.76 4.85
N GLY A 117 -0.89 0.84 5.55
CA GLY A 117 0.44 0.55 5.01
C GLY A 117 0.70 -0.95 5.04
N ILE A 118 1.09 -1.52 3.89
CA ILE A 118 1.24 -2.97 3.71
C ILE A 118 2.68 -3.35 3.36
N TYR A 119 3.19 -4.38 4.03
CA TYR A 119 4.36 -5.13 3.60
C TYR A 119 4.13 -6.63 3.83
N ILE A 120 3.78 -7.34 2.75
CA ILE A 120 3.66 -8.79 2.74
C ILE A 120 4.95 -9.35 2.11
N PRO A 121 5.73 -10.19 2.82
CA PRO A 121 6.95 -10.75 2.27
C PRO A 121 6.61 -11.74 1.14
N PRO A 122 7.56 -12.07 0.24
CA PRO A 122 7.33 -13.07 -0.81
C PRO A 122 6.87 -14.43 -0.26
N GLU A 123 6.13 -15.20 -1.07
CA GLU A 123 5.65 -16.57 -0.75
C GLU A 123 6.76 -17.50 -0.23
N THR A 124 7.98 -17.32 -0.73
CA THR A 124 9.16 -18.13 -0.37
C THR A 124 9.82 -17.69 0.94
N SER A 125 9.35 -16.61 1.55
CA SER A 125 9.89 -16.09 2.79
C SER A 125 9.46 -16.92 3.99
N LYS A 126 10.40 -17.21 4.89
CA LYS A 126 10.11 -17.84 6.19
C LYS A 126 9.23 -16.99 7.10
N TYR A 127 9.08 -15.70 6.77
CA TYR A 127 8.25 -14.77 7.52
C TYR A 127 6.84 -14.63 6.95
N PHE A 128 6.54 -15.28 5.81
CA PHE A 128 5.20 -15.29 5.25
C PHE A 128 4.28 -16.20 6.07
N ASP A 129 3.09 -15.68 6.37
CA ASP A 129 1.99 -16.40 7.02
C ASP A 129 0.89 -16.58 5.98
N SER A 130 0.45 -17.82 5.75
CA SER A 130 -0.57 -18.14 4.73
C SER A 130 -1.91 -17.46 5.00
N GLU A 131 -2.22 -17.14 6.25
CA GLU A 131 -3.46 -16.45 6.65
C GLU A 131 -3.37 -14.92 6.46
N THR A 132 -2.26 -14.39 5.96
CA THR A 132 -2.04 -12.93 5.86
C THR A 132 -3.11 -12.26 4.98
N PHE A 133 -3.50 -12.88 3.88
CA PHE A 133 -4.53 -12.34 2.99
C PHE A 133 -5.94 -12.45 3.58
N ASP A 134 -6.25 -13.55 4.28
CA ASP A 134 -7.53 -13.71 4.98
C ASP A 134 -7.68 -12.63 6.07
N LYS A 135 -6.63 -12.39 6.85
CA LYS A 135 -6.57 -11.31 7.85
C LYS A 135 -6.76 -9.93 7.22
N LEU A 136 -6.20 -9.70 6.04
CA LEU A 136 -6.39 -8.44 5.31
C LEU A 136 -7.86 -8.28 4.89
N GLU A 137 -8.50 -9.32 4.39
CA GLU A 137 -9.92 -9.30 4.00
C GLU A 137 -10.85 -9.03 5.20
N GLU A 138 -10.62 -9.68 6.34
CA GLU A 138 -11.35 -9.42 7.59
C GLU A 138 -11.19 -7.96 8.07
N GLU A 139 -9.97 -7.43 8.01
CA GLU A 139 -9.69 -6.03 8.36
C GLU A 139 -10.35 -5.06 7.37
N MET A 140 -10.36 -5.39 6.07
CA MET A 140 -11.05 -4.62 5.05
C MET A 140 -12.55 -4.51 5.33
N ILE A 141 -13.22 -5.63 5.62
CA ILE A 141 -14.64 -5.66 5.99
C ILE A 141 -14.90 -4.81 7.24
N THR A 142 -14.00 -4.89 8.22
CA THR A 142 -14.13 -4.14 9.48
C THR A 142 -14.02 -2.63 9.29
N PHE A 143 -13.11 -2.16 8.44
CA PHE A 143 -12.85 -0.73 8.26
C PHE A 143 -13.70 -0.09 7.18
N SER A 144 -14.11 -0.83 6.14
CA SER A 144 -15.05 -0.33 5.13
C SER A 144 -16.41 0.02 5.73
N GLY A 145 -16.83 -0.69 6.78
CA GLY A 145 -18.03 -0.33 7.55
C GLY A 145 -17.92 0.95 8.40
N LYS A 146 -16.75 1.61 8.44
CA LYS A 146 -16.51 2.79 9.28
C LYS A 146 -16.12 4.04 8.50
N GLY A 147 -15.70 3.92 7.24
CA GLY A 147 -15.29 5.03 6.39
C GLY A 147 -14.52 4.57 5.16
N ASP A 148 -13.87 5.51 4.47
CA ASP A 148 -13.26 5.25 3.18
C ASP A 148 -11.88 4.60 3.38
N VAL A 149 -11.67 3.42 2.77
CA VAL A 149 -10.43 2.65 2.98
C VAL A 149 -9.42 2.91 1.86
N ILE A 150 -8.14 3.00 2.20
CA ILE A 150 -7.03 3.03 1.25
C ILE A 150 -5.99 2.02 1.69
N LEU A 151 -5.70 1.05 0.84
CA LEU A 151 -4.58 0.14 0.99
C LEU A 151 -3.42 0.63 0.13
N ILE A 152 -2.22 0.68 0.70
CA ILE A 152 -1.01 1.06 -0.02
C ILE A 152 0.19 0.31 0.52
N GLY A 153 0.99 -0.29 -0.37
CA GLY A 153 2.11 -1.08 0.11
C GLY A 153 2.71 -2.03 -0.91
N ASP A 154 3.68 -2.80 -0.42
CA ASP A 154 4.34 -3.88 -1.14
C ASP A 154 3.62 -5.17 -0.76
N PHE A 155 2.84 -5.69 -1.69
CA PHE A 155 2.08 -6.92 -1.49
C PHE A 155 2.88 -8.17 -1.87
N ASN A 156 4.05 -8.00 -2.50
CA ASN A 156 4.73 -9.06 -3.26
C ASN A 156 3.76 -9.86 -4.17
N ALA A 157 2.72 -9.18 -4.67
CA ALA A 157 1.62 -9.76 -5.43
C ALA A 157 1.78 -9.41 -6.91
N ARG A 158 2.03 -10.39 -7.76
CA ARG A 158 2.09 -10.19 -9.21
C ARG A 158 0.72 -10.57 -9.76
N THR A 159 -0.03 -9.58 -10.22
CA THR A 159 -1.44 -9.73 -10.64
C THR A 159 -1.58 -9.93 -12.16
N GLY A 160 -0.49 -9.79 -12.92
CA GLY A 160 -0.51 -9.83 -14.37
C GLY A 160 -1.48 -8.78 -14.95
N LYS A 161 -2.21 -9.17 -15.99
CA LYS A 161 -3.33 -8.40 -16.57
C LYS A 161 -4.71 -8.95 -16.16
N LEU A 162 -4.76 -9.77 -15.12
CA LEU A 162 -6.04 -10.29 -14.62
C LEU A 162 -6.87 -9.17 -14.01
N GLY A 163 -8.19 -9.26 -14.22
CA GLY A 163 -9.16 -8.31 -13.68
C GLY A 163 -9.35 -8.45 -12.17
N ASP A 164 -9.50 -7.32 -11.53
CA ASP A 164 -9.75 -7.12 -10.10
C ASP A 164 -11.24 -6.86 -9.79
N PHE A 165 -12.10 -7.04 -10.79
CA PHE A 165 -13.56 -6.94 -10.66
C PHE A 165 -14.23 -8.05 -11.46
N ILE A 166 -15.48 -8.35 -11.11
CA ILE A 166 -16.30 -9.31 -11.84
C ILE A 166 -16.78 -8.63 -13.12
N SER A 167 -16.37 -9.15 -14.28
CA SER A 167 -16.85 -8.61 -15.57
C SER A 167 -18.35 -8.86 -15.71
N THR A 168 -19.08 -7.80 -16.00
CA THR A 168 -20.50 -7.83 -16.40
C THR A 168 -20.70 -8.18 -17.87
N ASP A 169 -19.66 -8.60 -18.61
CA ASP A 169 -19.78 -9.02 -20.02
C ASP A 169 -20.79 -10.16 -20.23
N GLY A 170 -21.04 -10.99 -19.20
CA GLY A 170 -22.09 -12.02 -19.22
C GLY A 170 -23.52 -11.46 -19.14
N ASN A 171 -23.68 -10.19 -18.74
CA ASN A 171 -24.97 -9.49 -18.65
C ASN A 171 -25.37 -8.78 -19.95
N LYS A 172 -24.68 -9.03 -21.07
CA LYS A 172 -25.03 -8.49 -22.41
C LYS A 172 -26.45 -8.82 -22.87
N HIS A 173 -27.16 -9.72 -22.19
CA HIS A 173 -28.56 -10.05 -22.42
C HIS A 173 -29.56 -9.25 -21.56
N ILE A 174 -29.11 -8.41 -20.62
CA ILE A 174 -29.96 -7.56 -19.77
C ILE A 174 -29.88 -6.12 -20.31
N GLN A 175 -30.75 -5.81 -21.27
CA GLN A 175 -30.69 -4.60 -22.11
C GLN A 175 -30.91 -3.24 -21.43
N ASN A 176 -30.95 -3.14 -20.09
CA ASN A 176 -31.39 -1.91 -19.41
C ASN A 176 -30.50 -1.44 -18.25
N LEU A 177 -29.28 -1.96 -18.09
CA LEU A 177 -28.34 -1.38 -17.14
C LEU A 177 -27.46 -0.37 -17.87
N VAL A 178 -27.72 0.92 -17.64
CA VAL A 178 -26.80 2.00 -18.00
C VAL A 178 -25.49 1.72 -17.25
N GLN A 179 -24.52 1.13 -17.93
CA GLN A 179 -23.17 1.01 -17.42
C GLN A 179 -22.55 2.40 -17.48
N ASP A 180 -22.30 3.00 -16.32
CA ASP A 180 -21.34 4.10 -16.23
C ASP A 180 -19.94 3.50 -16.49
N ASP A 181 -19.59 3.42 -17.77
CA ASP A 181 -18.36 2.82 -18.30
C ASP A 181 -17.08 3.55 -17.87
N SER A 182 -17.20 4.74 -17.25
CA SER A 182 -16.05 5.60 -17.00
C SER A 182 -15.06 5.04 -15.96
N TYR A 183 -15.52 4.13 -15.08
CA TYR A 183 -14.70 3.57 -13.99
C TYR A 183 -14.53 2.05 -14.01
N GLN A 184 -15.25 1.31 -14.87
CA GLN A 184 -14.98 -0.12 -15.13
C GLN A 184 -13.82 -0.34 -16.09
N THR A 185 -12.88 0.60 -16.15
CA THR A 185 -11.76 0.50 -17.08
C THR A 185 -10.80 -0.59 -16.63
N LYS A 186 -10.51 -1.49 -17.56
CA LYS A 186 -9.43 -2.44 -17.44
C LYS A 186 -8.14 -1.66 -17.16
N ARG A 187 -7.41 -2.02 -16.10
CA ARG A 187 -6.08 -1.45 -15.85
C ARG A 187 -5.07 -2.00 -16.84
N GLU A 188 -4.10 -1.16 -17.21
CA GLU A 188 -2.88 -1.66 -17.84
C GLU A 188 -1.89 -2.17 -16.80
N ASN A 189 -1.04 -3.10 -17.21
CA ASN A 189 0.07 -3.58 -16.40
C ASN A 189 1.19 -4.06 -17.30
N PHE A 190 2.39 -3.55 -17.07
CA PHE A 190 3.58 -3.99 -17.78
C PHE A 190 4.04 -5.38 -17.33
N ASP A 191 3.82 -5.70 -16.05
CA ASP A 191 4.06 -7.04 -15.52
C ASP A 191 2.91 -7.99 -15.91
N ASN A 192 3.23 -9.01 -16.70
CA ASN A 192 2.27 -10.02 -17.16
C ASN A 192 2.25 -11.29 -16.29
N THR A 193 3.14 -11.42 -15.31
CA THR A 193 3.20 -12.62 -14.47
C THR A 193 2.13 -12.59 -13.39
N VAL A 194 1.60 -13.77 -13.07
CA VAL A 194 0.66 -13.98 -11.97
C VAL A 194 1.27 -14.93 -10.95
N ASN A 195 1.31 -14.57 -9.67
CA ASN A 195 1.66 -15.48 -8.56
C ASN A 195 0.45 -15.74 -7.64
N SER A 196 0.61 -16.53 -6.57
CA SER A 196 -0.52 -16.88 -5.70
C SER A 196 -0.98 -15.68 -4.87
N HIS A 197 -0.06 -14.84 -4.39
CA HIS A 197 -0.38 -13.56 -3.77
C HIS A 197 -1.22 -12.65 -4.67
N GLY A 198 -0.87 -12.57 -5.96
CA GLY A 198 -1.63 -11.85 -6.97
C GLY A 198 -3.05 -12.36 -7.10
N LYS A 199 -3.26 -13.68 -7.08
CA LYS A 199 -4.61 -14.27 -7.12
C LYS A 199 -5.42 -13.91 -5.88
N HIS A 200 -4.84 -14.00 -4.69
CA HIS A 200 -5.54 -13.63 -3.45
C HIS A 200 -5.89 -12.13 -3.42
N LEU A 201 -4.95 -11.24 -3.79
CA LEU A 201 -5.24 -9.81 -3.86
C LEU A 201 -6.40 -9.50 -4.82
N LEU A 202 -6.42 -10.14 -6.00
CA LEU A 202 -7.51 -9.96 -6.96
C LEU A 202 -8.85 -10.50 -6.44
N GLU A 203 -8.83 -11.56 -5.64
CA GLU A 203 -10.04 -12.10 -5.01
C GLU A 203 -10.60 -11.16 -3.96
N ILE A 204 -9.76 -10.64 -3.07
CA ILE A 204 -10.14 -9.59 -2.10
C ILE A 204 -10.72 -8.38 -2.84
N CYS A 205 -10.09 -7.96 -3.96
CA CYS A 205 -10.63 -6.85 -4.75
C CYS A 205 -12.04 -7.11 -5.27
N LYS A 206 -12.35 -8.33 -5.70
CA LYS A 206 -13.71 -8.68 -6.15
C LYS A 206 -14.69 -8.80 -4.99
N ASN A 207 -14.29 -9.41 -3.88
CA ASN A 207 -15.15 -9.65 -2.72
C ASN A 207 -15.50 -8.37 -1.97
N CYS A 208 -14.57 -7.42 -1.93
CA CYS A 208 -14.71 -6.15 -1.20
C CYS A 208 -14.96 -4.95 -2.13
N ASP A 209 -15.28 -5.17 -3.40
CA ASP A 209 -15.50 -4.13 -4.42
C ASP A 209 -14.37 -3.08 -4.48
N LEU A 210 -13.12 -3.53 -4.43
CA LEU A 210 -11.94 -2.67 -4.53
C LEU A 210 -11.41 -2.62 -5.96
N ARG A 211 -10.63 -1.58 -6.25
CA ARG A 211 -9.87 -1.44 -7.49
C ARG A 211 -8.42 -1.11 -7.22
N ILE A 212 -7.53 -1.75 -7.97
CA ILE A 212 -6.11 -1.41 -8.06
C ILE A 212 -5.97 -0.12 -8.87
N LEU A 213 -5.40 0.93 -8.29
CA LEU A 213 -5.28 2.22 -8.97
C LEU A 213 -4.18 2.24 -10.05
N ASN A 214 -3.12 1.46 -9.84
CA ASN A 214 -2.01 1.33 -10.80
C ASN A 214 -2.54 0.92 -12.18
N GLY A 215 -2.05 1.57 -13.23
CA GLY A 215 -2.50 1.30 -14.59
C GLY A 215 -3.83 1.93 -14.99
N ARG A 216 -4.47 2.74 -14.13
CA ARG A 216 -5.77 3.40 -14.40
C ARG A 216 -5.71 4.91 -14.43
N THR A 217 -4.61 5.52 -13.99
CA THR A 217 -4.52 6.97 -13.81
C THR A 217 -3.75 7.64 -14.93
N LYS A 218 -4.04 8.93 -15.14
CA LYS A 218 -3.24 9.79 -16.02
C LYS A 218 -1.83 9.90 -15.43
N GLY A 219 -0.83 9.47 -16.20
CA GLY A 219 0.57 9.40 -15.77
C GLY A 219 1.09 7.98 -15.55
N ASP A 220 0.19 7.00 -15.36
CA ASP A 220 0.52 5.58 -15.26
C ASP A 220 -0.34 4.73 -16.22
N SER A 221 -0.73 5.27 -17.37
CA SER A 221 -1.63 4.59 -18.32
C SER A 221 -1.02 3.35 -18.98
N LEU A 222 0.26 3.08 -18.76
CA LEU A 222 0.94 1.86 -19.21
C LEU A 222 1.10 0.82 -18.08
N GLY A 223 0.74 1.17 -16.84
CA GLY A 223 0.92 0.35 -15.64
C GLY A 223 2.38 -0.05 -15.43
N LYS A 224 3.27 0.92 -15.24
CA LYS A 224 4.72 0.69 -15.15
C LYS A 224 5.07 -0.20 -13.95
N THR A 225 6.20 -0.89 -14.05
CA THR A 225 6.74 -1.71 -12.96
C THR A 225 7.18 -0.85 -11.78
N THR A 226 6.99 -1.37 -10.58
CA THR A 226 7.31 -0.69 -9.31
C THR A 226 8.57 -1.26 -8.65
N PHE A 227 9.00 -2.45 -9.08
CA PHE A 227 10.22 -3.11 -8.59
C PHE A 227 11.19 -3.46 -9.73
N HIS A 228 12.47 -3.18 -9.50
CA HIS A 228 13.57 -3.50 -10.40
C HIS A 228 14.73 -4.13 -9.64
N SER A 229 15.20 -5.28 -10.11
CA SER A 229 16.37 -5.96 -9.59
C SER A 229 17.19 -6.61 -10.69
N LYS A 230 18.35 -7.16 -10.33
CA LYS A 230 19.16 -7.99 -11.25
C LYS A 230 18.43 -9.25 -11.71
N ASN A 231 17.42 -9.70 -10.96
CA ASN A 231 16.69 -10.93 -11.21
C ASN A 231 15.38 -10.70 -12.00
N GLY A 232 15.11 -9.45 -12.39
CA GLY A 232 13.92 -9.09 -13.14
C GLY A 232 13.20 -7.88 -12.59
N ILE A 233 12.07 -7.60 -13.20
CA ILE A 233 11.19 -6.47 -12.93
C ILE A 233 9.78 -6.99 -12.61
N SER A 234 9.05 -6.28 -11.76
CA SER A 234 7.68 -6.65 -11.41
C SER A 234 6.86 -5.45 -10.97
N THR A 235 5.54 -5.63 -10.97
CA THR A 235 4.60 -4.72 -10.31
C THR A 235 4.11 -5.41 -9.06
N ILE A 236 4.53 -4.92 -7.88
CA ILE A 236 4.22 -5.53 -6.57
C ILE A 236 3.78 -4.51 -5.53
N ASP A 237 4.18 -3.24 -5.72
CA ASP A 237 3.68 -2.11 -4.95
C ASP A 237 2.37 -1.57 -5.57
N TYR A 238 1.29 -1.55 -4.79
CA TYR A 238 -0.03 -1.12 -5.25
C TYR A 238 -0.65 -0.07 -4.35
N VAL A 239 -1.52 0.74 -4.95
CA VAL A 239 -2.59 1.46 -4.27
C VAL A 239 -3.90 0.78 -4.62
N VAL A 240 -4.71 0.45 -3.61
CA VAL A 240 -6.02 -0.21 -3.76
C VAL A 240 -7.05 0.54 -2.93
N LEU A 241 -8.20 0.85 -3.52
CA LEU A 241 -9.27 1.61 -2.86
C LEU A 241 -10.66 1.10 -3.29
N PRO A 242 -11.72 1.33 -2.49
CA PRO A 242 -13.09 1.03 -2.87
C PRO A 242 -13.50 1.67 -4.20
N PHE A 243 -14.39 0.98 -4.89
CA PHE A 243 -15.09 1.48 -6.06
C PHE A 243 -16.38 2.18 -5.61
N GLY A 244 -16.44 3.51 -5.72
CA GLY A 244 -17.61 4.31 -5.35
C GLY A 244 -17.37 5.80 -5.56
#